data_AF-A0A806DF90-F1
#
_entry.id   AF-A0A806DF90-F1
#
_cell.length_a   1.000
_cell.length_b   1.000
_cell.length_c   1.000
_cell.angle_alpha   90.00
_cell.angle_beta   90.00
_cell.angle_gamma   90.00
#
_symmetry.space_group_name_H-M   'P 1'
#
loop_
_entity.id
_entity.type
_entity.pdbx_description
1 polymer ?
#
loop_
_entity_poly.entity_id
_entity_poly.type
_entity_poly.pdbx_seq_one_letter_code
_entity_poly.pdbx_strand_id
1 'polypeptide(L)'
;MKVVSCPRLPYPNFWNGYAWCDVDVYQLGLHVLVVLRDQNDHGGTSVTNAIEIVARRVREQILAPEGLEGLEVHWVEWSRTDRIASTVVFRNPERLEGPTWQYLSAKEFEKILSAFEAPGQLAAWIREGALDLEGWEESRGEPRSRGN
;
A
#
# COMPACT_ATOMS: atom_id res chain seq x y z
N MET A 1 1.22 -6.66 -14.32
CA MET A 1 2.24 -5.58 -14.30
C MET A 1 1.79 -4.37 -13.48
N LYS A 2 2.73 -3.63 -12.85
CA LYS A 2 2.44 -2.36 -12.16
C LYS A 2 2.12 -1.25 -13.17
N VAL A 3 1.01 -0.56 -12.97
CA VAL A 3 0.53 0.54 -13.84
C VAL A 3 0.86 1.89 -13.19
N VAL A 4 0.49 2.06 -11.92
CA VAL A 4 0.68 3.32 -11.19
C VAL A 4 1.28 3.07 -9.81
N SER A 5 2.16 3.99 -9.40
CA SER A 5 2.55 4.21 -8.01
C SER A 5 2.25 5.66 -7.67
N CYS A 6 1.36 5.88 -6.71
CA CYS A 6 1.01 7.21 -6.22
C CYS A 6 1.44 7.31 -4.75
N PRO A 7 2.64 7.86 -4.47
CA PRO A 7 3.04 8.14 -3.10
C PRO A 7 2.20 9.30 -2.55
N ARG A 8 1.79 9.20 -1.29
CA ARG A 8 1.06 10.24 -0.54
C ARG A 8 -0.21 10.75 -1.25
N LEU A 9 -1.13 9.85 -1.60
CA LEU A 9 -2.48 10.23 -2.00
C LEU A 9 -3.19 10.90 -0.81
N PRO A 10 -3.63 12.17 -0.93
CA PRO A 10 -4.33 12.85 0.17
C PRO A 10 -5.75 12.33 0.32
N TYR A 11 -6.22 12.23 1.57
CA TYR A 11 -7.63 12.07 1.90
C TYR A 11 -8.02 12.91 3.13
N PRO A 12 -9.32 13.25 3.30
CA PRO A 12 -9.78 14.03 4.43
C PRO A 12 -9.48 13.34 5.76
N ASN A 13 -8.87 14.07 6.68
CA ASN A 13 -8.75 13.67 8.07
C ASN A 13 -10.06 14.00 8.81
N PHE A 14 -10.52 13.15 9.72
CA PHE A 14 -11.79 13.35 10.45
C PHE A 14 -11.70 14.46 11.50
N TRP A 15 -10.48 14.82 11.93
CA TRP A 15 -10.25 15.88 12.92
C TRP A 15 -10.00 17.23 12.24
N ASN A 16 -8.91 17.35 11.48
CA ASN A 16 -8.58 18.53 10.69
C ASN A 16 -7.50 18.21 9.63
N GLY A 17 -7.55 18.88 8.47
CA GLY A 17 -6.54 18.75 7.41
C GLY A 17 -6.63 17.46 6.59
N TYR A 18 -5.47 16.95 6.17
CA TYR A 18 -5.34 15.78 5.30
C TYR A 18 -4.51 14.69 5.96
N ALA A 19 -4.86 13.46 5.63
CA ALA A 19 -4.08 12.25 5.87
C ALA A 19 -3.57 11.71 4.52
N TRP A 20 -2.64 10.74 4.56
CA TRP A 20 -1.90 10.27 3.39
C TRP A 20 -1.93 8.75 3.31
N CYS A 21 -2.01 8.22 2.10
CA CYS A 21 -1.90 6.80 1.80
C CYS A 21 -1.07 6.62 0.54
N ASP A 22 -0.14 5.68 0.54
CA ASP A 22 0.54 5.29 -0.69
C ASP A 22 -0.32 4.28 -1.45
N VAL A 23 -0.45 4.46 -2.77
CA VAL A 23 -1.29 3.60 -3.60
C VAL A 23 -0.47 2.98 -4.71
N ASP A 24 -0.48 1.66 -4.78
CA ASP A 24 0.10 0.91 -5.90
C ASP A 24 -1.00 0.18 -6.67
N VAL A 25 -1.03 0.38 -7.98
CA VAL A 25 -2.03 -0.23 -8.88
C VAL A 25 -1.33 -1.15 -9.86
N TYR A 26 -1.85 -2.38 -9.95
CA TYR A 26 -1.39 -3.40 -10.89
C TYR A 26 -2.55 -3.82 -11.78
N GLN A 27 -2.25 -4.15 -13.03
CA GLN A 27 -3.23 -4.65 -13.98
C GLN A 27 -2.75 -5.96 -14.58
N LEU A 28 -3.68 -6.90 -14.73
CA LEU A 28 -3.50 -8.12 -15.50
C LEU A 28 -4.83 -8.46 -16.21
N GLY A 29 -4.84 -8.31 -17.53
CA GLY A 29 -6.06 -8.52 -18.32
C GLY A 29 -7.19 -7.59 -17.86
N LEU A 30 -8.31 -8.17 -17.45
CA LEU A 30 -9.51 -7.46 -16.97
C LEU A 30 -9.52 -7.23 -15.45
N HIS A 31 -8.45 -7.61 -14.75
CA HIS A 31 -8.35 -7.48 -13.30
C HIS A 31 -7.34 -6.38 -12.93
N VAL A 32 -7.70 -5.63 -11.89
CA VAL A 32 -6.87 -4.58 -11.29
C VAL A 32 -6.67 -4.93 -9.82
N LEU A 33 -5.44 -4.88 -9.34
CA LEU A 33 -5.13 -4.95 -7.93
C LEU A 33 -4.75 -3.54 -7.47
N VAL A 34 -5.51 -3.03 -6.49
CA VAL A 34 -5.17 -1.81 -5.76
C VAL A 34 -4.65 -2.19 -4.39
N VAL A 35 -3.41 -1.80 -4.11
CA VAL A 35 -2.80 -1.92 -2.79
C VAL A 35 -2.75 -0.54 -2.16
N LEU A 36 -3.52 -0.36 -1.09
CA LEU A 36 -3.52 0.82 -0.22
C LEU A 36 -2.53 0.56 0.90
N ARG A 37 -1.39 1.23 0.84
CA ARG A 37 -0.32 1.09 1.84
C ARG A 37 -0.51 2.17 2.90
N ASP A 38 -0.92 1.74 4.08
CA ASP A 38 -0.95 2.58 5.28
C ASP A 38 0.47 2.61 5.87
N GLN A 39 1.16 3.73 5.63
CA GLN A 39 2.52 3.95 6.13
C GLN A 39 2.53 4.36 7.61
N ASN A 40 1.36 4.50 8.25
CA ASN A 40 1.17 5.02 9.61
C ASN A 40 1.76 6.43 9.81
N ASP A 41 1.91 7.20 8.73
CA ASP A 41 2.34 8.60 8.71
C ASP A 41 1.17 9.58 8.48
N HIS A 42 -0.06 9.09 8.62
CA HIS A 42 -1.29 9.80 8.28
C HIS A 42 -1.62 10.99 9.21
N GLY A 43 -0.93 11.15 10.34
CA GLY A 43 -1.07 12.31 11.25
C GLY A 43 -2.49 12.54 11.81
N GLY A 44 -3.37 11.54 11.70
CA GLY A 44 -4.81 11.68 11.86
C GLY A 44 -5.58 10.37 11.64
N THR A 45 -6.62 10.39 10.80
CA THR A 45 -7.41 9.20 10.45
C THR A 45 -6.60 8.17 9.66
N SER A 46 -6.53 6.93 10.14
CA SER A 46 -5.89 5.81 9.44
C SER A 46 -6.66 5.38 8.19
N VAL A 47 -6.00 4.66 7.27
CA VAL A 47 -6.61 4.18 6.02
C VAL A 47 -7.79 3.26 6.31
N THR A 48 -7.64 2.37 7.29
CA THR A 48 -8.72 1.46 7.72
C THR A 48 -10.00 2.20 8.07
N ASN A 49 -9.91 3.34 8.76
CA ASN A 49 -11.06 4.14 9.17
C ASN A 49 -11.62 5.02 8.04
N ALA A 50 -10.81 5.35 7.03
CA ALA A 50 -11.19 6.19 5.89
C ALA A 50 -11.38 5.40 4.59
N ILE A 51 -11.42 4.06 4.64
CA ILE A 51 -11.26 3.17 3.48
C ILE A 51 -12.23 3.47 2.34
N GLU A 52 -13.50 3.79 2.64
CA GLU A 52 -14.49 4.14 1.62
C GLU A 52 -14.14 5.45 0.90
N ILE A 53 -13.62 6.44 1.63
CA ILE A 53 -13.19 7.72 1.07
C ILE A 53 -11.92 7.53 0.25
N VAL A 54 -10.96 6.78 0.77
CA VAL A 54 -9.69 6.46 0.07
C VAL A 54 -10.00 5.71 -1.22
N ALA A 55 -10.82 4.66 -1.18
CA ALA A 55 -11.20 3.89 -2.36
C ALA A 55 -11.90 4.74 -3.42
N ARG A 56 -12.83 5.63 -3.01
CA ARG A 56 -13.48 6.57 -3.94
C ARG A 56 -12.48 7.50 -4.59
N ARG A 57 -11.53 8.06 -3.82
CA ARG A 57 -10.47 8.91 -4.37
C ARG A 57 -9.55 8.15 -5.32
N VAL A 58 -9.16 6.93 -4.99
CA VAL A 58 -8.36 6.10 -5.90
C VAL A 58 -9.12 5.84 -7.20
N ARG A 59 -10.42 5.53 -7.13
CA ARG A 59 -11.23 5.35 -8.33
C ARG A 59 -11.25 6.61 -9.19
N GLU A 60 -11.54 7.76 -8.60
CA GLU A 60 -11.72 9.03 -9.32
C GLU A 60 -10.40 9.64 -9.83
N GLN A 61 -9.33 9.52 -9.04
CA GLN A 61 -8.07 10.25 -9.27
C GLN A 61 -6.96 9.36 -9.84
N ILE A 62 -7.09 8.03 -9.76
CA ILE A 62 -6.09 7.09 -10.27
C ILE A 62 -6.71 6.16 -11.31
N LEU A 63 -7.76 5.41 -10.97
CA LEU A 63 -8.28 4.39 -11.90
C LEU A 63 -8.96 5.00 -13.13
N ALA A 64 -9.80 6.03 -12.97
CA ALA A 64 -10.49 6.66 -14.09
C ALA A 64 -9.52 7.34 -15.08
N PRO A 65 -8.53 8.15 -14.66
CA PRO A 65 -7.53 8.72 -15.57
C PRO A 65 -6.71 7.68 -16.34
N GLU A 66 -6.47 6.52 -15.73
CA GLU A 66 -5.72 5.41 -16.34
C GLU A 66 -6.61 4.49 -17.20
N GLY A 67 -7.90 4.81 -17.36
CA GLY A 67 -8.85 3.99 -18.15
C GLY A 67 -9.18 2.64 -17.53
N LEU A 68 -9.04 2.52 -16.21
CA LEU A 68 -9.29 1.29 -15.44
C LEU A 68 -10.70 1.26 -14.80
N GLU A 69 -11.48 2.34 -14.95
CA GLU A 69 -12.89 2.45 -14.58
C GLU A 69 -13.74 1.46 -15.38
N GLY A 70 -14.04 0.29 -14.80
CA GLY A 70 -14.82 -0.77 -15.44
C GLY A 70 -14.15 -2.14 -15.43
N LEU A 71 -12.89 -2.20 -15.00
CA LEU A 71 -12.21 -3.47 -14.72
C LEU A 71 -12.58 -4.00 -13.33
N GLU A 72 -12.38 -5.31 -13.12
CA GLU A 72 -12.63 -5.93 -11.82
C GLU A 72 -11.52 -5.54 -10.84
N VAL A 73 -11.87 -4.77 -9.81
CA VAL A 73 -10.90 -4.23 -8.85
C VAL A 73 -10.85 -5.07 -7.57
N HIS A 74 -9.66 -5.60 -7.28
CA HIS A 74 -9.30 -6.26 -6.03
C HIS A 74 -8.61 -5.26 -5.11
N TRP A 75 -9.14 -5.10 -3.90
CA TRP A 75 -8.60 -4.14 -2.93
C TRP A 75 -7.83 -4.87 -1.84
N VAL A 76 -6.62 -4.41 -1.57
CA VAL A 76 -5.82 -4.83 -0.43
C VAL A 76 -5.40 -3.60 0.36
N GLU A 77 -5.66 -3.63 1.65
CA GLU A 77 -5.04 -2.72 2.60
C GLU A 77 -3.81 -3.41 3.20
N TRP A 78 -2.70 -2.68 3.27
CA TRP A 78 -1.47 -3.15 3.89
C TRP A 78 -0.97 -2.13 4.91
N SER A 79 -0.95 -2.53 6.17
CA SER A 79 -0.41 -1.74 7.28
C SER A 79 1.08 -2.00 7.41
N ARG A 80 1.89 -0.95 7.28
CA ARG A 80 3.34 -1.00 7.51
C ARG A 80 3.67 -1.33 8.96
N THR A 81 2.97 -0.69 9.90
CA THR A 81 3.22 -0.84 11.34
C THR A 81 3.00 -2.28 11.78
N ASP A 82 1.87 -2.85 11.39
CA ASP A 82 1.49 -4.19 11.82
C ASP A 82 2.10 -5.27 10.91
N ARG A 83 2.56 -4.87 9.71
CA ARG A 83 3.01 -5.76 8.63
C ARG A 83 1.91 -6.76 8.23
N ILE A 84 0.66 -6.32 8.35
CA ILE A 84 -0.53 -7.10 8.06
C ILE A 84 -1.11 -6.61 6.73
N ALA A 85 -1.55 -7.54 5.91
CA ALA A 85 -2.38 -7.26 4.74
C ALA A 85 -3.79 -7.79 4.99
N SER A 86 -4.79 -7.10 4.44
CA SER A 86 -6.17 -7.57 4.42
C SER A 86 -6.78 -7.30 3.05
N THR A 87 -7.51 -8.26 2.48
CA THR A 87 -8.42 -7.92 1.38
C THR A 87 -9.54 -7.06 1.93
N VAL A 88 -10.01 -6.13 1.12
CA VAL A 88 -11.18 -5.30 1.41
C VAL A 88 -12.26 -5.63 0.40
N VAL A 89 -13.40 -6.11 0.88
CA VAL A 89 -14.57 -6.38 0.06
C VAL A 89 -15.69 -5.43 0.46
N PHE A 90 -16.18 -4.65 -0.49
CA PHE A 90 -17.30 -3.74 -0.27
C PHE A 90 -18.63 -4.47 -0.48
N ARG A 91 -19.56 -4.31 0.46
CA ARG A 91 -20.93 -4.80 0.30
C ARG A 91 -21.62 -4.16 -0.92
N ASN A 92 -21.32 -2.90 -1.19
CA ASN A 92 -21.74 -2.22 -2.42
C ASN A 92 -20.49 -1.79 -3.22
N PRO A 93 -20.03 -2.61 -4.18
CA PRO A 93 -18.83 -2.32 -4.97
C PRO A 93 -18.94 -1.07 -5.84
N GLU A 94 -20.12 -0.79 -6.41
CA GLU A 94 -20.34 0.38 -7.27
C GLU A 94 -20.25 1.70 -6.49
N ARG A 95 -20.64 1.69 -5.22
CA ARG A 95 -20.55 2.86 -4.34
C ARG A 95 -19.32 2.88 -3.44
N LEU A 96 -18.59 1.75 -3.39
CA LEU A 96 -17.48 1.49 -2.47
C LEU A 96 -17.90 1.69 -0.99
N GLU A 97 -19.03 1.08 -0.62
CA GLU A 97 -19.64 1.21 0.71
C GLU A 97 -19.75 -0.14 1.43
N GLY A 98 -19.68 -0.09 2.76
CA GLY A 98 -19.78 -1.27 3.63
C GLY A 98 -18.58 -2.20 3.50
N PRO A 99 -17.36 -1.72 3.78
CA PRO A 99 -16.15 -2.52 3.71
C PRO A 99 -16.19 -3.67 4.72
N THR A 100 -15.63 -4.80 4.31
CA THR A 100 -15.37 -5.97 5.14
C THR A 100 -13.94 -6.41 4.88
N TRP A 101 -13.23 -6.78 5.94
CA TRP A 101 -11.82 -7.14 5.88
C TRP A 101 -11.68 -8.65 6.06
N GLN A 102 -10.81 -9.23 5.25
CA GLN A 102 -10.34 -10.59 5.46
C GLN A 102 -8.82 -10.58 5.50
N TYR A 103 -8.27 -11.06 6.62
CA TYR A 103 -6.83 -11.14 6.83
C TYR A 103 -6.16 -11.96 5.73
N LEU A 104 -5.04 -11.45 5.22
CA LEU A 104 -4.14 -12.14 4.30
C LEU A 104 -2.82 -12.42 5.01
N SER A 105 -2.41 -13.68 5.02
CA SER A 105 -1.03 -13.98 5.42
C SER A 105 -0.04 -13.40 4.41
N ALA A 106 1.19 -13.10 4.85
CA ALA A 106 2.24 -12.61 3.96
C ALA A 106 2.46 -13.52 2.72
N LYS A 107 2.37 -14.85 2.91
CA LYS A 107 2.50 -15.82 1.83
C LYS A 107 1.35 -15.75 0.82
N GLU A 108 0.13 -15.51 1.28
CA GLU A 108 -1.03 -15.32 0.39
C GLU A 108 -0.91 -13.99 -0.36
N PHE A 109 -0.49 -12.94 0.34
CA PHE A 109 -0.29 -11.65 -0.29
C PHE A 109 0.82 -11.69 -1.36
N GLU A 110 1.93 -12.37 -1.10
CA GLU A 110 2.98 -12.60 -2.09
C GLU A 110 2.49 -13.39 -3.31
N LYS A 111 1.60 -14.38 -3.12
CA LYS A 111 0.99 -15.10 -4.23
C LYS A 111 0.13 -14.17 -5.09
N ILE A 112 -0.66 -13.31 -4.46
CA ILE A 112 -1.49 -12.31 -5.17
C ILE A 112 -0.58 -11.37 -5.98
N LEU A 113 0.44 -10.78 -5.36
CA LEU A 113 1.38 -9.90 -6.04
C LEU A 113 2.09 -10.61 -7.21
N SER A 114 2.51 -11.85 -7.00
CA SER A 114 3.14 -12.66 -8.06
C SER A 114 2.19 -12.95 -9.22
N ALA A 115 0.91 -13.19 -8.94
CA ALA A 115 -0.11 -13.36 -9.96
C ALA A 115 -0.27 -12.10 -10.81
N PHE A 116 -0.10 -10.91 -10.23
CA PHE A 116 -0.08 -9.62 -10.93
C PHE A 116 1.30 -9.23 -11.50
N GLU A 117 2.22 -10.20 -11.63
CA GLU A 117 3.59 -10.03 -12.16
C GLU A 117 4.47 -9.08 -11.32
N ALA A 118 4.24 -9.04 -10.01
CA ALA A 118 5.02 -8.25 -9.05
C ALA A 118 5.69 -9.11 -7.97
N PRO A 119 6.45 -10.17 -8.32
CA PRO A 119 7.15 -10.99 -7.32
C PRO A 119 8.18 -10.16 -6.55
N GLY A 120 8.31 -10.42 -5.24
CA GLY A 120 9.28 -9.74 -4.37
C GLY A 120 8.89 -8.31 -3.95
N GLN A 121 7.77 -7.78 -4.43
CA GLN A 121 7.31 -6.44 -4.08
C GLN A 121 7.03 -6.28 -2.58
N LEU A 122 6.41 -7.28 -1.93
CA LEU A 122 6.16 -7.24 -0.49
C LEU A 122 7.47 -7.09 0.31
N ALA A 123 8.50 -7.85 -0.07
CA ALA A 123 9.83 -7.75 0.54
C ALA A 123 10.50 -6.39 0.27
N ALA A 124 10.20 -5.73 -0.86
CA ALA A 124 10.65 -4.37 -1.12
C ALA A 124 9.98 -3.37 -0.16
N TRP A 125 8.66 -3.44 0.03
CA TRP A 125 7.93 -2.56 0.96
C TRP A 125 8.34 -2.76 2.42
N ILE A 126 8.58 -4.01 2.84
CA ILE A 126 9.10 -4.31 4.18
C ILE A 126 10.50 -3.68 4.37
N ARG A 127 11.33 -3.63 3.32
CA ARG A 127 12.67 -3.01 3.36
C ARG A 127 12.63 -1.48 3.29
N GLU A 128 11.75 -0.89 2.50
CA GLU A 128 11.40 0.54 2.53
C GLU A 128 10.99 0.97 3.96
N GLY A 129 10.37 0.02 4.68
CA GLY A 129 10.11 -0.04 6.11
C GLY A 129 11.28 0.18 7.06
N ALA A 130 12.42 -0.45 6.73
CA ALA A 130 13.54 -0.72 7.62
C ALA A 130 14.72 0.25 7.45
N LEU A 131 14.60 1.22 6.55
CA LEU A 131 15.63 2.22 6.29
C LEU A 131 15.25 3.55 6.93
N ASP A 132 15.53 3.66 8.23
CA ASP A 132 16.04 4.92 8.78
C ASP A 132 17.55 4.97 8.47
N LEU A 133 17.88 5.26 7.20
CA LEU A 133 19.26 5.30 6.70
C LEU A 133 19.97 6.63 7.02
N GLU A 134 19.56 7.35 8.06
CA GLU A 134 20.45 8.30 8.75
C GLU A 134 21.17 7.67 9.96
N GLY A 135 20.97 6.37 10.22
CA GLY A 135 21.67 5.61 11.26
C GLY A 135 22.67 4.55 10.76
N TRP A 136 22.98 4.52 9.45
CA TRP A 136 23.86 3.50 8.85
C TRP A 136 25.15 4.11 8.26
N GLU A 137 25.77 5.04 8.98
CA GLU A 137 27.21 5.24 8.85
C GLU A 137 27.95 4.17 9.66
N GLU A 138 28.44 3.19 8.90
CA GLU A 138 29.72 2.51 9.14
C GLU A 138 29.97 1.92 10.53
N SER A 139 29.29 0.81 10.84
CA SER A 139 30.01 -0.34 11.41
C SER A 139 30.67 -1.15 10.28
N ARG A 140 31.41 -0.48 9.40
CA ARG A 140 32.40 -1.16 8.58
C ARG A 140 33.58 -1.41 9.50
N GLY A 141 33.72 -2.66 9.91
CA GLY A 141 34.93 -3.11 10.58
C GLY A 141 36.14 -2.80 9.70
N GLU A 142 37.00 -1.93 10.18
CA GLU A 142 38.42 -1.96 9.86
C GLU A 142 39.18 -2.45 11.12
N PRO A 143 39.90 -3.58 11.04
CA PRO A 143 40.80 -3.97 12.10
C PRO A 143 42.05 -3.09 12.02
N ARG A 144 42.21 -2.12 12.91
CA ARG A 144 43.51 -1.45 13.10
C ARG A 144 44.43 -2.34 13.92
N SER A 145 45.24 -3.13 13.21
CA SER A 145 46.50 -3.64 13.75
C SER A 145 47.51 -2.50 13.97
N ARG A 146 48.04 -2.45 15.19
CA ARG A 146 49.39 -2.05 15.68
C ARG A 146 50.11 -0.77 15.21
N GLY A 147 50.74 -0.12 16.20
CA GLY A 147 51.91 0.78 16.11
C GLY A 147 51.61 2.09 16.84
N ASN A 148 52.27 2.52 17.92
CA ASN A 148 53.61 2.26 18.45
C ASN A 148 53.58 2.41 19.98
#